data_AF-G2YFJ9-F1
#
_entry.id   AF-G2YFJ9-F1
#
_cell.length_a   1.000
_cell.length_b   1.000
_cell.length_c   1.000
_cell.angle_alpha   90.00
_cell.angle_beta   90.00
_cell.angle_gamma   90.00
#
_symmetry.space_group_name_H-M   'P 1'
#
loop_
_entity.id
_entity.type
_entity.pdbx_description
1 polymer ?
#
loop_
_entity_poly.entity_id
_entity_poly.type
_entity_poly.pdbx_seq_one_letter_code
_entity_poly.pdbx_strand_id
1 'polypeptide(L)' 'MSSPHQLPSRAHPSGAQNQAAILRSEGIEVTNGSLNTLLVSLPTYGWFPRQLPSEEAAGLDPPINSDSDTDSDLDADAEE' A
#
# COMPACT_ATOMS: atom_id res chain seq x y z
N MET A 1 33.47 -2.47 28.17
CA MET A 1 33.58 -3.17 26.87
C MET A 1 32.26 -2.94 26.14
N SER A 2 32.16 -1.91 25.31
CA SER A 2 30.94 -1.64 24.52
C SER A 2 30.97 -2.50 23.27
N SER A 3 30.00 -3.40 23.12
CA SER A 3 29.79 -4.14 21.88
C SER A 3 29.37 -3.18 20.77
N PRO A 4 29.99 -3.21 19.58
CA PRO A 4 29.50 -2.45 18.44
C PRO A 4 28.13 -3.01 18.02
N HIS A 5 27.12 -2.15 18.03
CA HIS A 5 25.79 -2.46 17.52
C HIS A 5 25.87 -2.54 15.99
N GLN A 6 26.31 -3.68 15.47
CA GLN A 6 26.41 -3.93 14.04
C GLN A 6 25.00 -4.16 13.50
N LEU A 7 24.42 -3.11 12.91
CA LEU A 7 23.17 -3.19 12.16
C LEU A 7 23.37 -4.12 10.96
N PRO A 8 22.43 -5.04 10.66
CA PRO A 8 22.56 -5.93 9.52
C PRO A 8 22.61 -5.12 8.22
N SER A 9 23.67 -5.31 7.43
CA SER A 9 23.81 -4.72 6.10
C SER A 9 22.66 -5.20 5.21
N ARG A 10 21.64 -4.35 5.06
CA ARG A 10 20.38 -4.58 4.32
C ARG A 10 20.57 -4.80 2.81
N ALA A 11 21.81 -4.82 2.34
CA ALA A 11 22.22 -4.86 0.95
C ALA A 11 22.87 -6.20 0.55
N HIS A 12 22.51 -7.30 1.23
CA HIS A 12 22.87 -8.62 0.70
C HIS A 12 22.06 -8.85 -0.60
N PRO A 13 22.67 -9.31 -1.70
CA PRO A 13 21.96 -9.57 -2.97
C PRO A 13 20.82 -10.59 -2.84
N SER A 14 20.85 -11.40 -1.78
CA SER A 14 19.76 -12.33 -1.40
C SER A 14 18.58 -11.65 -0.71
N GLY A 15 18.68 -10.38 -0.30
CA GLY A 15 17.64 -9.69 0.47
C GLY A 15 16.33 -9.57 -0.29
N ALA A 16 16.39 -9.17 -1.56
CA ALA A 16 15.20 -9.08 -2.42
C ALA A 16 14.57 -10.47 -2.69
N GLN A 17 15.40 -11.50 -2.84
CA GLN A 17 14.92 -12.88 -3.04
C GLN A 17 14.28 -13.46 -1.77
N ASN A 18 14.87 -13.19 -0.61
CA ASN A 18 14.31 -13.56 0.69
C ASN A 18 12.98 -12.85 0.92
N GLN A 19 12.88 -11.55 0.60
CA GLN A 19 11.62 -10.82 0.67
C GLN A 19 10.57 -11.44 -0.27
N ALA A 20 10.93 -11.75 -1.52
CA ALA A 20 10.01 -12.40 -2.45
C ALA A 20 9.56 -13.80 -1.98
N ALA A 21 10.41 -14.56 -1.29
CA ALA A 21 10.03 -15.84 -0.70
C ALA A 21 8.99 -15.66 0.42
N ILE A 22 9.18 -14.66 1.28
CA ILE A 22 8.23 -14.33 2.36
C ILE A 22 6.89 -13.87 1.75
N LEU A 23 6.91 -12.94 0.80
CA LEU A 23 5.70 -12.45 0.12
C LEU A 23 4.92 -13.60 -0.54
N ARG A 24 5.61 -14.52 -1.23
CA ARG A 24 4.97 -15.72 -1.82
C ARG A 24 4.38 -16.65 -0.76
N SER A 25 5.03 -16.78 0.41
CA SER A 25 4.49 -17.58 1.52
C SER A 25 3.23 -16.96 2.13
N GLU A 26 3.09 -15.63 2.03
CA GLU A 26 1.88 -14.88 2.42
C GLU A 26 0.81 -14.88 1.31
N GLY A 27 1.05 -15.54 0.18
CA GLY A 27 0.12 -15.62 -0.95
C GLY A 27 0.19 -14.42 -1.91
N ILE A 28 1.19 -13.55 -1.76
CA ILE A 28 1.40 -12.40 -2.64
C ILE A 28 2.13 -12.86 -3.91
N GLU A 29 1.59 -12.50 -5.06
CA GLU A 29 2.20 -12.79 -6.35
C GLU A 29 3.42 -11.88 -6.60
N VAL A 30 4.59 -12.50 -6.81
CA VAL A 30 5.83 -11.81 -7.15
C VAL A 30 6.37 -12.30 -8.49
N THR A 31 6.39 -11.40 -9.48
CA THR A 31 6.84 -11.68 -10.84
C THR A 31 8.29 -11.20 -11.06
N ASN A 32 9.01 -11.83 -11.99
CA ASN A 32 10.33 -11.37 -12.40
C ASN A 32 10.19 -10.35 -13.53
N GLY A 33 10.74 -9.16 -13.34
CA GLY A 33 10.84 -8.12 -14.35
C GLY A 33 12.16 -8.18 -15.13
N SER A 34 12.41 -7.14 -15.93
CA SER A 34 13.70 -6.97 -16.61
C SER A 34 14.83 -6.74 -15.61
N LEU A 35 16.07 -7.06 -16.01
CA LEU A 35 17.27 -6.81 -15.21
C LEU A 35 17.23 -7.41 -13.78
N ASN A 36 16.63 -8.60 -13.62
CA ASN A 36 16.53 -9.31 -12.33
C ASN A 36 15.78 -8.52 -11.24
N THR A 37 14.81 -7.71 -11.65
CA THR A 37 13.88 -7.03 -10.74
C THR A 37 12.74 -7.96 -10.32
N LEU A 38 12.20 -7.74 -9.13
CA LEU A 38 11.04 -8.47 -8.61
C LEU A 38 9.90 -7.46 -8.44
N LEU A 39 8.74 -7.77 -9.00
CA LEU A 39 7.60 -6.86 -9.12
C LEU A 39 6.39 -7.44 -8.39
N VAL A 40 5.57 -6.55 -7.83
CA VAL A 40 4.29 -6.87 -7.16
C VAL A 40 3.21 -5.93 -7.70
N SER A 41 2.00 -6.44 -7.90
CA SER A 41 0.85 -5.63 -8.32
C SER A 41 0.37 -4.75 -7.19
N LEU A 42 0.67 -3.44 -7.24
CA LEU A 42 0.16 -2.47 -6.27
C LEU A 42 -1.37 -2.32 -6.31
N PRO A 43 -2.06 -2.33 -7.46
CA PRO A 43 -3.53 -2.31 -7.46
C PRO A 43 -4.15 -3.47 -6.67
N THR A 44 -3.45 -4.61 -6.58
CA THR A 44 -3.94 -5.81 -5.88
C THR A 44 -3.52 -5.87 -4.42
N TYR A 45 -2.24 -5.59 -4.14
CA TYR A 45 -1.63 -5.80 -2.82
C TYR A 45 -1.17 -4.50 -2.16
N GLY A 46 -1.41 -3.36 -2.80
CA GLY A 46 -1.04 -2.05 -2.30
C GLY A 46 -1.92 -1.66 -1.12
N TRP A 47 -1.34 -0.85 -0.25
CA TRP A 47 -2.03 -0.29 0.90
C TRP A 47 -2.35 1.18 0.61
N PHE A 48 -3.64 1.45 0.38
CA PHE A 48 -4.16 2.77 0.02
C PHE A 48 -5.26 3.19 0.99
N PRO A 49 -4.93 3.50 2.25
CA PRO A 49 -5.92 4.01 3.19
C PRO A 49 -6.38 5.41 2.77
N ARG A 50 -7.58 5.81 3.17
CA ARG A 50 -8.13 7.16 2.89
C ARG A 50 -7.26 8.29 3.47
N GLN A 51 -6.56 8.00 4.56
CA GLN A 51 -5.61 8.87 5.22
C GLN A 51 -4.44 8.00 5.67
N LEU A 52 -3.20 8.44 5.44
CA LEU A 52 -2.03 7.73 5.91
C LEU A 52 -1.91 7.89 7.43
N PRO A 53 -1.51 6.85 8.18
CA PRO A 53 -1.20 6.95 9.61
C PRO A 53 -0.17 8.04 9.94
N SER A 54 0.74 8.35 9.01
CA SER A 54 1.68 9.46 9.18
C SER A 54 1.01 10.84 9.09
N GLU A 55 -0.05 10.98 8.29
CA GLU A 55 -0.84 12.21 8.17
C GLU A 55 -1.74 12.40 9.39
N GLU A 56 -2.37 11.31 9.85
CA GLU A 56 -3.12 11.30 11.12
C GLU A 56 -2.20 11.67 12.30
N ALA A 57 -1.01 11.09 12.37
CA ALA A 57 -0.01 11.41 13.40
C ALA A 57 0.49 12.86 13.30
N ALA A 58 0.45 13.46 12.11
CA ALA A 58 0.76 14.87 11.90
C ALA A 58 -0.43 15.80 12.22
N GLY A 59 -1.59 15.27 12.61
CA GLY A 59 -2.79 16.02 12.92
C GLY A 59 -3.44 16.68 11.70
N LEU A 60 -3.18 16.15 10.51
CA LEU A 60 -3.83 16.62 9.28
C LEU A 60 -5.25 16.08 9.23
N ASP A 61 -6.18 16.88 8.73
CA ASP A 61 -7.53 16.41 8.45
C ASP A 61 -7.51 15.46 7.23
N PRO A 62 -8.32 14.38 7.24
CA PRO A 62 -8.41 13.48 6.09
C PRO A 62 -8.91 14.23 4.84
N PRO A 63 -8.40 13.89 3.65
CA PRO A 63 -8.85 14.51 2.42
C PRO A 63 -10.35 14.24 2.19
N ILE A 64 -11.11 15.29 1.90
CA ILE A 64 -12.51 15.19 1.46
C ILE A 64 -12.54 14.62 0.03
N ASN A 65 -12.97 13.37 -0.12
CA ASN A 65 -13.14 12.77 -1.45
C ASN A 65 -14.43 13.30 -2.10
N SER A 66 -14.32 13.78 -3.34
CA SER A 66 -15.44 14.31 -4.15
C SER A 66 -16.32 13.22 -4.78
N ASP A 67 -16.01 11.94 -4.57
CA ASP A 67 -16.77 10.79 -5.10
C ASP A 67 -17.78 10.24 -4.06
N SER A 68 -18.44 11.12 -3.32
CA SER A 68 -19.65 10.75 -2.56
C SER A 68 -20.86 11.05 -3.45
N ASP A 69 -21.30 10.03 -4.19
CA ASP A 69 -22.66 9.83 -4.71
C ASP A 69 -23.46 11.10 -5.06
N THR A 70 -23.25 11.61 -6.27
CA THR A 70 -24.37 12.19 -7.03
C THR A 70 -25.27 11.03 -7.44
N ASP A 71 -26.42 10.89 -6.77
CA ASP A 71 -27.74 10.51 -7.32
C ASP A 71 -28.60 9.92 -6.18
N SER A 72 -29.38 10.78 -5.52
CA SER A 72 -30.53 10.42 -4.68
C SER A 72 -31.27 11.74 -4.41
N ASP A 73 -32.19 12.10 -5.31
CA ASP A 73 -33.43 12.88 -5.05
C ASP A 73 -34.03 13.38 -6.39
N LEU A 74 -34.04 12.52 -7.42
CA LEU A 74 -34.95 12.64 -8.56
C LEU A 74 -36.22 11.81 -8.28
N ASP A 75 -36.99 12.23 -7.28
CA ASP A 75 -38.39 11.83 -7.12
C ASP A 75 -39.23 13.09 -7.42
N ALA A 76 -39.75 13.24 -8.64
CA ALA A 76 -41.07 12.74 -9.02
C ALA A 76 -42.22 13.50 -8.32
N ASP A 77 -42.38 14.78 -8.64
CA ASP A 77 -43.66 15.49 -8.48
C ASP A 77 -44.44 15.31 -9.79
N ALA A 78 -45.02 14.12 -9.94
CA ALA A 78 -46.23 13.90 -10.72
C ALA A 78 -47.40 13.80 -9.74
N GLU A 79 -48.58 14.24 -10.19
CA GLU A 79 -49.86 14.42 -9.46
C GLU A 79 -49.92 15.79 -8.72
N GLU A 80 -50.74 16.77 -9.08
CA GLU A 80 -52.11 16.82 -9.64
C GLU A 80 -52.34 18.07 -10.51
#